data_AF-A0A0D0HLS8-F1
#
_entry.id   AF-A0A0D0HLS8-F1
#
_cell.length_a   1.000
_cell.length_b   1.000
_cell.length_c   1.000
_cell.angle_alpha   90.00
_cell.angle_beta   90.00
_cell.angle_gamma   90.00
#
_symmetry.space_group_name_H-M   'P 1'
#
loop_
_entity.id
_entity.type
_entity.pdbx_description
1 polymer ?
#
loop_
_entity_poly.entity_id
_entity_poly.type
_entity_poly.pdbx_seq_one_letter_code
_entity_poly.pdbx_strand_id
1 'polypeptide(L)'
;MNAKHWMNELNKNQILRNVQKLLETQTEKGIEKYGKTVNPSDYTFLGWLEHLQQEMVDAIVYCEVLKFKYAYLVALEKLHSDVNAE
;
A
#
# COMPACT_ATOMS: atom_id res chain seq x y z
N MET A 1 -27.80 13.82 6.68
CA MET A 1 -26.38 13.60 7.02
C MET A 1 -25.55 14.33 5.98
N ASN A 2 -24.58 15.18 6.36
CA ASN A 2 -23.82 15.99 5.38
C ASN A 2 -22.38 15.49 5.26
N ALA A 3 -21.68 15.88 4.18
CA ALA A 3 -20.30 15.44 3.91
C ALA A 3 -19.34 15.73 5.08
N LYS A 4 -19.55 16.85 5.78
CA LYS A 4 -18.76 17.24 6.96
C LYS A 4 -18.86 16.22 8.09
N HIS A 5 -20.01 15.58 8.25
CA HIS A 5 -20.24 14.56 9.26
C HIS A 5 -19.42 13.28 9.00
N TRP A 6 -19.50 12.69 7.80
CA TRP A 6 -18.70 11.48 7.50
C TRP A 6 -17.20 11.76 7.46
N MET A 7 -16.79 12.94 6.99
CA MET A 7 -15.38 13.32 7.00
C MET A 7 -14.84 13.41 8.44
N ASN A 8 -15.65 13.88 9.38
CA ASN A 8 -15.27 13.90 10.79
C ASN A 8 -15.11 12.48 11.35
N GLU A 9 -15.99 11.54 11.00
CA GLU A 9 -15.88 10.15 11.44
C GLU A 9 -14.65 9.43 10.85
N LEU A 10 -14.34 9.66 9.56
CA LEU A 10 -13.11 9.14 8.94
C LEU A 10 -11.86 9.66 9.66
N ASN A 11 -11.83 10.96 9.99
CA ASN A 11 -10.67 11.60 10.63
C ASN A 11 -10.43 11.16 12.08
N LYS A 12 -11.46 10.72 12.80
CA LYS A 12 -11.31 10.16 14.16
C LYS A 12 -10.59 8.81 14.16
N ASN A 13 -10.70 8.05 13.08
CA ASN A 13 -10.05 6.74 12.96
C ASN A 13 -8.68 6.90 12.27
N GLN A 14 -7.60 6.66 13.03
CA GLN A 14 -6.24 6.84 12.52
C GLN A 14 -5.92 5.94 11.32
N ILE A 15 -6.48 4.73 11.25
CA ILE A 15 -6.26 3.81 10.12
C ILE A 15 -6.91 4.37 8.86
N LEU A 16 -8.16 4.82 8.95
CA LEU A 16 -8.88 5.40 7.81
C LEU A 16 -8.19 6.69 7.33
N ARG A 17 -7.74 7.52 8.26
CA ARG A 17 -6.95 8.73 7.95
C ARG A 17 -5.63 8.40 7.24
N ASN A 18 -4.95 7.32 7.62
CA ASN A 18 -3.73 6.88 6.94
C ASN A 18 -4.00 6.44 5.50
N VAL A 19 -5.11 5.73 5.26
CA VAL A 19 -5.53 5.34 3.90
C VAL A 19 -5.84 6.58 3.04
N GLN A 20 -6.52 7.59 3.60
CA GLN A 20 -6.77 8.84 2.90
C GLN A 20 -5.48 9.54 2.48
N LYS A 21 -4.52 9.68 3.41
CA LYS A 21 -3.21 10.26 3.10
C LYS A 21 -2.45 9.49 2.03
N LEU A 22 -2.55 8.16 2.04
CA LEU A 22 -1.93 7.33 1.01
C LEU A 22 -2.53 7.63 -0.37
N LEU A 23 -3.86 7.70 -0.46
CA LEU A 23 -4.55 8.05 -1.72
C LEU A 23 -4.13 9.44 -2.22
N GLU A 24 -4.07 10.44 -1.34
CA GLU A 24 -3.63 11.80 -1.67
C GLU A 24 -2.19 11.79 -2.20
N THR A 25 -1.26 11.15 -1.48
CA THR A 25 0.16 11.06 -1.84
C THR A 25 0.36 10.35 -3.18
N GLN A 26 -0.35 9.25 -3.42
CA GLN A 26 -0.24 8.51 -4.69
C GLN A 26 -0.83 9.30 -5.86
N THR A 27 -1.90 10.06 -5.60
CA THR A 27 -2.49 10.97 -6.60
C THR A 27 -1.54 12.09 -6.96
N GLU A 28 -0.89 12.72 -5.97
CA GLU A 28 0.12 13.76 -6.18
C GLU A 28 1.28 13.24 -7.03
N LYS A 29 1.88 12.10 -6.67
CA LYS A 29 2.92 11.46 -7.48
C LYS A 29 2.47 11.15 -8.92
N GLY A 30 1.22 10.71 -9.09
CA GLY A 30 0.64 10.47 -10.40
C GLY A 30 0.55 11.74 -11.23
N ILE A 31 0.08 12.84 -10.63
CA ILE A 31 0.01 14.16 -11.27
C ILE A 31 1.41 14.67 -11.63
N GLU A 32 2.39 14.56 -10.73
CA GLU A 32 3.78 14.95 -11.01
C GLU A 32 4.38 14.16 -12.17
N LYS A 33 4.11 12.85 -12.23
CA LYS A 33 4.70 11.96 -13.25
C LYS A 33 4.01 12.05 -14.61
N TYR A 34 2.69 12.19 -14.64
CA TYR A 34 1.88 12.07 -15.87
C TYR A 34 1.15 13.37 -16.25
N GLY A 35 1.21 14.41 -15.42
CA GLY A 35 0.52 15.69 -15.64
C GLY A 35 -1.00 15.64 -15.49
N LYS A 36 -1.57 14.49 -15.10
CA LYS A 36 -3.01 14.28 -14.96
C LYS A 36 -3.33 13.29 -13.85
N THR A 37 -4.56 13.38 -13.33
CA THR A 37 -5.14 12.34 -12.46
C THR A 37 -5.67 11.17 -13.29
N VAL A 38 -6.10 10.10 -12.63
CA VAL A 38 -6.76 8.95 -13.25
C VAL A 38 -7.99 9.41 -14.03
N ASN A 39 -7.98 9.16 -15.34
CA ASN A 39 -9.14 9.38 -16.20
C ASN A 39 -9.75 8.02 -16.58
N PRO A 40 -11.02 7.75 -16.22
CA PRO A 40 -11.69 6.48 -16.56
C PRO A 40 -11.67 6.12 -18.06
N SER A 41 -11.55 7.13 -18.94
CA SER A 41 -11.46 6.96 -20.39
C SER A 41 -10.07 6.61 -20.91
N ASP A 42 -9.03 6.59 -20.06
CA ASP A 42 -7.66 6.27 -20.48
C ASP A 42 -7.49 4.81 -20.95
N TYR A 43 -8.37 3.90 -20.49
CA TYR A 43 -8.32 2.49 -20.84
C TYR A 43 -9.70 1.92 -21.19
N THR A 44 -9.70 0.87 -22.00
CA THR A 44 -10.86 0.00 -22.16
C THR A 44 -11.07 -0.82 -20.87
N PHE A 45 -12.22 -1.49 -20.75
CA PHE A 45 -12.46 -2.42 -19.65
C PHE A 45 -11.35 -3.47 -19.51
N LEU A 46 -10.89 -4.06 -20.63
CA LEU A 46 -9.80 -5.03 -20.61
C LEU A 46 -8.47 -4.39 -20.17
N GLY A 47 -8.15 -3.19 -20.67
CA GLY A 47 -6.94 -2.47 -20.26
C GLY A 47 -6.92 -2.17 -18.75
N TRP A 48 -8.06 -1.78 -18.18
CA TRP A 48 -8.20 -1.62 -16.73
C TRP A 48 -7.93 -2.92 -15.96
N LEU A 49 -8.42 -4.06 -16.46
CA LEU A 49 -8.15 -5.36 -15.85
C LEU A 49 -6.68 -5.78 -15.96
N GLU A 50 -6.05 -5.54 -17.11
CA GLU A 50 -4.63 -5.84 -17.32
C GLU A 50 -3.73 -4.99 -16.40
N HIS A 51 -4.04 -3.70 -16.22
CA HIS A 51 -3.34 -2.86 -15.26
C HIS A 51 -3.54 -3.35 -13.83
N LEU A 52 -4.76 -3.71 -13.45
CA LEU A 52 -5.02 -4.28 -12.13
C LEU A 52 -4.22 -5.58 -11.91
N GLN A 53 -4.13 -6.45 -12.92
CA GLN A 53 -3.33 -7.68 -12.83
C GLN A 53 -1.85 -7.38 -12.59
N GLN A 54 -1.28 -6.38 -13.26
CA GLN A 54 0.11 -5.96 -13.05
C GLN A 54 0.32 -5.47 -11.62
N GLU A 55 -0.55 -4.59 -11.11
CA GLU A 55 -0.48 -4.08 -9.73
C GLU A 55 -0.65 -5.20 -8.68
N MET A 56 -1.49 -6.20 -8.97
CA MET A 56 -1.62 -7.39 -8.10
C MET A 56 -0.35 -8.24 -8.08
N VAL A 57 0.37 -8.36 -9.19
CA VAL A 57 1.67 -9.03 -9.23
C VAL A 57 2.69 -8.26 -8.39
N ASP A 58 2.74 -6.93 -8.47
CA ASP A 58 3.61 -6.11 -7.63
C ASP A 58 3.31 -6.31 -6.13
N ALA A 59 2.03 -6.42 -5.76
CA ALA A 59 1.64 -6.74 -4.38
C ALA A 59 2.13 -8.14 -3.95
N ILE A 60 2.07 -9.14 -4.83
CA ILE A 60 2.60 -10.49 -4.56
C ILE A 60 4.11 -10.44 -4.35
N VAL A 61 4.85 -9.66 -5.15
CA VAL A 61 6.29 -9.47 -4.97
C VAL A 61 6.60 -8.88 -3.58
N TYR A 62 5.84 -7.90 -3.11
CA TYR A 62 6.01 -7.36 -1.76
C TYR A 62 5.74 -8.41 -0.66
N CYS A 63 4.73 -9.26 -0.84
CA CYS A 63 4.49 -10.37 0.09
C CYS A 63 5.70 -11.32 0.18
N GLU A 64 6.29 -11.70 -0.95
CA GLU A 64 7.48 -12.59 -0.96
C GLU A 64 8.70 -11.92 -0.30
N VAL A 65 8.94 -10.64 -0.56
CA VAL A 65 10.00 -9.87 0.11
C VAL A 65 9.80 -9.83 1.62
N LEU A 66 8.56 -9.58 2.08
CA LEU A 66 8.26 -9.53 3.51
C LEU A 66 8.42 -10.89 4.19
N LYS A 67 7.99 -11.98 3.54
CA LYS A 67 8.23 -13.35 4.02
C LYS A 67 9.72 -13.63 4.19
N PHE A 68 10.53 -13.25 3.20
CA PHE A 68 11.99 -13.40 3.26
C PHE A 68 12.60 -12.61 4.42
N LYS A 69 12.24 -11.33 4.55
CA LYS A 69 12.73 -10.46 5.63
C LYS A 69 12.34 -10.99 7.02
N TYR A 70 11.11 -11.48 7.16
CA TYR A 70 10.64 -12.06 8.42
C TYR A 70 11.43 -13.32 8.78
N ALA A 71 11.64 -14.23 7.83
CA ALA A 71 12.45 -15.43 8.05
C ALA A 71 13.88 -15.08 8.50
N TYR A 72 14.48 -14.05 7.90
CA TYR A 72 15.79 -13.55 8.30
C TYR A 72 15.79 -12.98 9.72
N LEU A 73 14.80 -12.17 10.10
CA LEU A 73 14.67 -11.63 11.45
C LEU A 73 14.55 -12.74 12.51
N VAL A 74 13.71 -13.75 12.24
CA VAL A 74 13.57 -14.91 13.13
C VAL A 74 14.88 -15.69 13.27
N ALA A 75 15.68 -15.81 12.20
CA ALA A 75 16.99 -16.45 12.27
C ALA A 75 17.98 -15.65 13.13
N LEU A 76 17.98 -14.31 13.02
CA LEU A 76 18.82 -13.45 13.85
C LEU A 76 18.44 -13.51 15.33
N GLU A 77 17.15 -13.52 15.65
CA GLU A 77 16.67 -13.64 17.03
C GLU A 77 17.14 -14.94 17.69
N LYS A 78 17.11 -16.07 16.96
CA LYS A 78 17.61 -17.36 17.44
C LYS A 78 19.12 -17.35 17.69
N LEU A 79 19.89 -16.82 16.75
CA LEU A 79 21.35 -16.70 16.92
C LEU A 79 21.70 -15.85 18.15
N HIS A 80 20.95 -14.77 18.39
CA HIS A 80 21.16 -13.92 19.56
C HIS A 80 20.77 -14.61 20.87
N SER A 81 19.70 -15.41 20.89
CA SER A 81 19.34 -16.18 22.09
C SER A 81 20.37 -17.26 22.42
N ASP A 82 20.93 -17.91 21.41
CA ASP A 82 21.88 -19.00 21.60
C ASP A 82 23.23 -18.48 22.13
N VAL A 83 23.70 -17.33 21.62
CA VAL A 83 24.94 -16.67 22.11
C VAL A 83 24.82 -16.19 23.56
N ASN A 84 23.63 -15.80 24.02
CA ASN A 84 23.43 -15.33 25.39
C ASN A 84 23.12 -16.46 26.38
N ALA A 85 22.96 -17.71 25.90
CA ALA A 85 22.69 -18.89 26.72
C ALA A 85 23.97 -19.68 27.07
N GLU A 86 25.10 -19.37 26.43
CA GLU A 86 26.45 -19.85 26.74
C GLU A 86 27.22 -18.87 27.64
#